data_AF-K8E8Z9-F1
#
_entry.id   AF-K8E8Z9-F1
#
_cell.length_a   1.000
_cell.length_b   1.000
_cell.length_c   1.000
_cell.angle_alpha   90.00
_cell.angle_beta   90.00
_cell.angle_gamma   90.00
#
_symmetry.space_group_name_H-M   'P 1'
#
loop_
_entity.id
_entity.type
_entity.pdbx_description
1 polymer ?
#
loop_
_entity_poly.entity_id
_entity_poly.type
_entity_poly.pdbx_seq_one_letter_code
_entity_poly.pdbx_strand_id
1 'polypeptide(L)'
;MENAREEAGLNANEGAKGIPDRHRPLNLPQWGVPGLGLRQSSPVWSDLLVLKWLLGLCVGFPIVCFWIKSNLKKNKEIQKNAYLAAFQLLYLMPTFHIVVKATQIWYFNGLAHKETTAFERVFDKVDGLPGIAKIAFASQIWKFFISMGEFDLAWPEFLGSQLLSTVLSYWTMSVPYMQYYAVYYFGACELTNLPLAAIDLGRYYPSTIGSGMKGVVDIGLKVLFASLFVYFRVYGWFFMSKQVYEDTMFILDAKNLPAGFEYPCPREVVYGVVVMLGMFSLLNVAWLWQIAKEAKTTLFGGKKKKGKSSSSNSKSSAGRGQPPARKGTRSSARKKTN
;
A
#
# COMPACT_ATOMS: atom_id res chain seq x y z
N MET A 1 1.77 55.51 -40.54
CA MET A 1 1.94 54.05 -40.73
C MET A 1 3.03 53.51 -39.81
N GLU A 2 2.95 53.83 -38.52
CA GLU A 2 3.97 53.41 -37.53
C GLU A 2 3.32 52.76 -36.29
N ASN A 3 1.99 52.82 -36.16
CA ASN A 3 1.23 52.19 -35.07
C ASN A 3 0.58 50.84 -35.43
N ALA A 4 0.88 50.28 -36.61
CA ALA A 4 0.33 48.99 -37.04
C ALA A 4 1.38 47.85 -37.04
N ARG A 5 2.63 48.14 -36.65
CA ARG A 5 3.71 47.15 -36.55
C ARG A 5 4.01 46.71 -35.12
N GLU A 6 3.59 47.44 -34.09
CA GLU A 6 3.77 47.01 -32.69
C GLU A 6 2.73 45.97 -32.23
N GLU A 7 1.51 45.98 -32.76
CA GLU A 7 0.48 45.01 -32.36
C GLU A 7 0.68 43.61 -32.97
N ALA A 8 1.53 43.47 -34.00
CA ALA A 8 1.88 42.17 -34.58
C ALA A 8 3.01 41.43 -33.84
N GLY A 9 3.71 42.11 -32.91
CA GLY A 9 4.80 41.53 -32.13
C GLY A 9 4.36 40.88 -30.80
N LEU A 10 3.15 41.18 -30.33
CA LEU A 10 2.68 40.77 -29.00
C LEU A 10 1.87 39.46 -28.97
N ASN A 11 1.44 38.94 -30.13
CA ASN A 11 0.60 37.73 -30.21
C ASN A 11 1.35 36.46 -30.65
N ALA A 12 2.69 36.46 -30.65
CA ALA A 12 3.49 35.32 -31.09
C ALA A 12 4.01 34.42 -29.94
N ASN A 13 3.62 34.67 -28.68
CA ASN A 13 4.18 33.98 -27.51
C ASN A 13 3.20 33.11 -26.69
N GLU A 14 2.02 32.79 -27.23
CA GLU A 14 1.06 31.87 -26.58
C GLU A 14 1.17 30.41 -27.04
N GLY A 15 2.29 30.02 -27.67
CA GLY A 15 2.44 28.71 -28.30
C GLY A 15 3.38 27.71 -27.61
N ALA A 16 4.16 28.13 -26.60
CA ALA A 16 5.13 27.25 -25.97
C ALA A 16 4.64 26.81 -24.58
N LYS A 17 4.03 25.62 -24.51
CA LYS A 17 3.91 24.88 -23.24
C LYS A 17 5.33 24.67 -22.71
N GLY A 18 5.72 25.56 -21.81
CA GLY A 18 7.05 25.62 -21.22
C GLY A 18 7.43 24.29 -20.59
N ILE A 19 8.58 23.80 -21.01
CA ILE A 19 9.40 22.89 -20.20
C ILE A 19 9.56 23.60 -18.84
N PRO A 20 9.24 22.96 -17.70
CA PRO A 20 9.36 23.61 -16.40
C PRO A 20 10.79 24.12 -16.21
N ASP A 21 10.89 25.42 -15.97
CA ASP A 21 12.14 26.14 -15.84
C ASP A 21 12.98 25.54 -14.71
N ARG A 22 14.07 24.85 -15.09
CA ARG A 22 15.00 24.20 -14.15
C ARG A 22 15.84 25.19 -13.35
N HIS A 23 15.73 26.50 -13.65
CA HIS A 23 16.58 27.54 -13.07
C HIS A 23 15.88 28.41 -12.02
N ARG A 24 14.70 28.02 -11.53
CA ARG A 24 14.09 28.72 -10.38
C ARG A 24 15.08 28.66 -9.19
N PRO A 25 15.44 29.79 -8.57
CA PRO A 25 16.36 29.79 -7.43
C PRO A 25 15.80 28.87 -6.34
N LEU A 26 16.60 27.88 -5.93
CA LEU A 26 16.22 26.97 -4.85
C LEU A 26 16.06 27.78 -3.56
N ASN A 27 14.83 27.92 -3.08
CA ASN A 27 14.57 28.28 -1.70
C ASN A 27 15.00 27.10 -0.83
N LEU A 28 16.24 27.11 -0.36
CA LEU A 28 16.73 26.09 0.54
C LEU A 28 15.96 26.17 1.86
N PRO A 29 15.45 25.05 2.39
CA PRO A 29 14.80 25.05 3.69
C PRO A 29 15.80 25.52 4.74
N GLN A 30 15.45 26.56 5.49
CA GLN A 30 16.27 27.15 6.56
C GLN A 30 16.47 26.22 7.78
N TRP A 31 16.01 24.98 7.69
CA TRP A 31 16.13 24.02 8.79
C TRP A 31 17.53 23.41 8.75
N GLY A 32 18.32 23.74 9.77
CA GLY A 32 19.68 23.28 9.93
C GLY A 32 19.84 21.78 9.70
N VAL A 33 20.96 21.45 9.08
CA VAL A 33 21.50 20.10 8.94
C VAL A 33 21.35 19.35 10.27
N PRO A 34 20.74 18.14 10.29
CA PRO A 34 20.82 17.26 11.44
C PRO A 34 22.28 16.79 11.61
N GLY A 35 23.10 17.63 12.23
CA GLY A 35 24.30 17.16 12.91
C GLY A 35 23.89 16.17 14.01
N LEU A 36 24.78 15.24 14.32
CA LEU A 36 24.74 14.25 15.41
C LEU A 36 24.56 14.88 16.82
N GLY A 37 23.48 15.64 17.03
CA GLY A 37 23.14 16.34 18.25
C GLY A 37 21.93 15.71 18.91
N LEU A 38 22.18 15.00 20.02
CA LEU A 38 21.27 14.66 21.12
C LEU A 38 19.85 14.21 20.74
N ARG A 39 19.60 12.90 20.92
CA ARG A 39 18.28 12.25 20.92
C ARG A 39 17.19 13.14 21.53
N GLN A 40 16.48 13.90 20.69
CA GLN A 40 15.07 14.17 20.92
C GLN A 40 14.36 12.82 20.90
N SER A 41 13.33 12.66 21.73
CA SER A 41 12.52 11.44 21.84
C SER A 41 12.26 10.85 20.45
N SER A 42 12.43 9.53 20.31
CA SER A 42 12.27 8.84 19.03
C SER A 42 10.99 9.33 18.34
N PRO A 43 11.05 9.81 17.08
CA PRO A 43 9.90 10.40 16.40
C PRO A 43 8.70 9.45 16.37
N VAL A 44 8.95 8.14 16.42
CA VAL A 44 7.95 7.06 16.54
C VAL A 44 7.15 7.15 17.84
N TRP A 45 7.79 7.47 18.96
CA TRP A 45 7.21 7.40 20.31
C TRP A 45 6.82 8.78 20.87
N SER A 46 6.90 9.82 20.05
CA SER A 46 6.73 11.22 20.47
C SER A 46 5.32 11.59 20.98
N ASP A 47 4.26 10.91 20.55
CA ASP A 47 2.85 11.32 20.81
C ASP A 47 1.91 10.16 21.23
N LEU A 48 2.48 9.04 21.70
CA LEU A 48 1.75 7.81 22.06
C LEU A 48 0.85 7.24 20.94
N LEU A 49 0.82 7.82 19.74
CA LEU A 49 -0.13 7.44 18.69
C LEU A 49 0.13 6.02 18.20
N VAL A 50 1.39 5.66 17.99
CA VAL A 50 1.81 4.29 17.63
C VAL A 50 1.35 3.29 18.68
N LEU A 51 1.57 3.62 19.97
CA LEU A 51 1.18 2.75 21.08
C LEU A 51 -0.34 2.60 21.18
N LYS A 52 -1.10 3.69 21.04
CA LYS A 52 -2.57 3.67 21.06
C LYS A 52 -3.13 2.76 19.96
N TRP A 53 -2.63 2.88 18.74
CA TRP A 53 -3.06 2.02 17.63
C TRP A 53 -2.64 0.57 17.84
N LEU A 54 -1.40 0.32 18.24
CA LEU A 54 -0.91 -1.04 18.49
C LEU A 54 -1.70 -1.74 19.60
N LEU A 55 -1.92 -1.07 20.74
CA LEU A 55 -2.73 -1.60 21.84
C LEU A 55 -4.18 -1.80 21.41
N GLY A 56 -4.78 -0.83 20.70
CA GLY A 56 -6.14 -0.93 20.19
C GLY A 56 -6.32 -2.13 19.25
N LEU A 57 -5.35 -2.39 18.38
CA LEU A 57 -5.36 -3.56 17.49
C LEU A 57 -5.12 -4.87 18.27
N CYS A 58 -4.18 -4.90 19.23
CA CYS A 58 -3.90 -6.09 20.04
C CYS A 58 -5.07 -6.48 20.95
N VAL A 59 -5.75 -5.51 21.55
CA VAL A 59 -6.93 -5.73 22.42
C VAL A 59 -8.20 -5.94 21.60
N GLY A 60 -8.36 -5.18 20.51
CA GLY A 60 -9.50 -5.28 19.62
C GLY A 60 -9.60 -6.64 18.93
N PHE A 61 -8.47 -7.24 18.55
CA PHE A 61 -8.44 -8.52 17.85
C PHE A 61 -9.11 -9.68 18.61
N PRO A 62 -8.74 -10.01 19.87
CA PRO A 62 -9.41 -11.06 20.62
C PRO A 62 -10.87 -10.72 20.92
N ILE A 63 -11.21 -9.44 21.15
CA ILE A 63 -12.60 -9.00 21.36
C ILE A 63 -13.45 -9.28 20.11
N VAL A 64 -12.98 -8.86 18.93
CA VAL A 64 -13.67 -9.10 17.66
C VAL A 64 -13.75 -10.61 17.38
N CYS A 65 -12.67 -11.36 17.59
CA CYS A 65 -12.69 -12.82 17.47
C CYS A 65 -13.77 -13.45 18.36
N PHE A 66 -13.83 -13.05 19.64
CA PHE A 66 -14.82 -13.55 20.59
C PHE A 66 -16.24 -13.15 20.18
N TRP A 67 -16.43 -11.91 19.72
CA TRP A 67 -17.72 -11.40 19.25
C TRP A 67 -18.23 -12.17 18.01
N ILE A 68 -17.37 -12.42 17.02
CA ILE A 68 -17.69 -13.25 15.84
C ILE A 68 -18.08 -14.66 16.29
N LYS A 69 -17.25 -15.28 17.14
CA LYS A 69 -17.51 -16.64 17.65
C LYS A 69 -18.82 -16.70 18.43
N SER A 70 -19.14 -15.69 19.23
CA SER A 70 -20.32 -15.67 20.10
C SER A 70 -21.62 -15.41 19.35
N ASN A 71 -21.63 -14.48 18.39
CA ASN A 71 -22.84 -14.09 17.67
C ASN A 71 -23.15 -15.00 16.46
N LEU A 72 -22.15 -15.70 15.93
CA LEU A 72 -22.30 -16.49 14.69
C LEU A 72 -22.10 -17.98 14.94
N LYS A 73 -22.42 -18.46 16.15
CA LYS A 73 -22.28 -19.88 16.56
C LYS A 73 -22.94 -20.87 15.59
N LYS A 74 -24.03 -20.45 14.94
CA LYS A 74 -24.81 -21.29 14.02
C LYS A 74 -24.14 -21.48 12.66
N ASN A 75 -23.20 -20.62 12.26
CA ASN A 75 -22.52 -20.71 10.98
C ASN A 75 -21.14 -21.36 11.15
N LYS A 76 -21.06 -22.68 10.92
CA LYS A 76 -19.83 -23.48 11.06
C LYS A 76 -18.68 -22.99 10.16
N GLU A 77 -18.97 -22.38 9.01
CA GLU A 77 -17.97 -21.84 8.10
C GLU A 77 -17.33 -20.57 8.65
N ILE A 78 -18.14 -19.68 9.25
CA ILE A 78 -17.66 -18.49 9.95
C ILE A 78 -16.81 -18.86 11.16
N GLN A 79 -17.23 -19.86 11.95
CA GLN A 79 -16.48 -20.29 13.13
C GLN A 79 -15.08 -20.77 12.77
N LYS A 80 -14.95 -21.47 11.65
CA LYS A 80 -13.66 -21.94 11.14
C LYS A 80 -12.75 -20.80 10.70
N ASN A 81 -13.32 -19.76 10.09
CA ASN A 81 -12.58 -18.62 9.54
C ASN A 81 -12.64 -17.37 10.44
N ALA A 82 -13.09 -17.50 11.69
CA ALA A 82 -13.34 -16.36 12.57
C ALA A 82 -12.09 -15.52 12.82
N TYR A 83 -10.91 -16.16 12.85
CA TYR A 83 -9.62 -15.52 12.96
C TYR A 83 -9.35 -14.57 11.78
N LEU A 84 -9.47 -15.10 10.55
CA LEU A 84 -9.26 -14.35 9.31
C LEU A 84 -10.29 -13.22 9.16
N ALA A 85 -11.55 -13.48 9.51
CA ALA A 85 -12.60 -12.47 9.48
C ALA A 85 -12.33 -11.32 10.48
N ALA A 86 -11.93 -11.66 11.71
CA ALA A 86 -11.55 -10.65 12.71
C ALA A 86 -10.32 -9.86 12.29
N PHE A 87 -9.33 -10.52 11.70
CA PHE A 87 -8.12 -9.89 11.17
C PHE A 87 -8.47 -8.83 10.12
N GLN A 88 -9.31 -9.20 9.13
CA GLN A 88 -9.72 -8.29 8.07
C GLN A 88 -10.58 -7.13 8.59
N LEU A 89 -11.55 -7.40 9.46
CA LEU A 89 -12.39 -6.35 10.06
C LEU A 89 -11.56 -5.33 10.83
N LEU A 90 -10.60 -5.81 11.63
CA LEU A 90 -9.81 -4.93 12.47
C LEU A 90 -8.78 -4.15 11.65
N TYR A 91 -8.17 -4.77 10.63
CA TYR A 91 -7.27 -4.08 9.71
C TYR A 91 -7.95 -3.02 8.85
N LEU A 92 -9.26 -3.15 8.60
CA LEU A 92 -10.01 -2.17 7.83
C LEU A 92 -10.01 -0.79 8.52
N MET A 93 -10.01 -0.74 9.85
CA MET A 93 -10.02 0.52 10.60
C MET A 93 -8.79 1.41 10.36
N PRO A 94 -7.54 0.97 10.59
CA PRO A 94 -6.36 1.78 10.29
C PRO A 94 -6.26 2.08 8.79
N THR A 95 -6.62 1.13 7.92
CA THR A 95 -6.61 1.33 6.47
C THR A 95 -7.55 2.47 6.06
N PHE A 96 -8.79 2.45 6.53
CA PHE A 96 -9.77 3.50 6.25
C PHE A 96 -9.28 4.86 6.74
N HIS A 97 -8.76 4.92 7.97
CA HIS A 97 -8.25 6.16 8.54
C HIS A 97 -7.07 6.74 7.75
N ILE A 98 -6.14 5.88 7.33
CA ILE A 98 -5.00 6.24 6.46
C ILE A 98 -5.51 6.77 5.12
N VAL A 99 -6.43 6.07 4.46
CA VAL A 99 -6.98 6.44 3.15
C VAL A 99 -7.69 7.79 3.22
N VAL A 100 -8.51 8.03 4.24
CA VAL A 100 -9.21 9.32 4.43
C VAL A 100 -8.21 10.45 4.57
N LYS A 101 -7.23 10.32 5.48
CA LYS A 101 -6.21 11.36 5.69
C LYS A 101 -5.35 11.60 4.45
N ALA A 102 -4.93 10.54 3.79
CA ALA A 102 -4.13 10.65 2.58
C ALA A 102 -4.91 11.29 1.43
N THR A 103 -6.18 10.93 1.26
CA THR A 103 -7.05 11.54 0.24
C THR A 103 -7.24 13.02 0.52
N GLN A 104 -7.42 13.40 1.80
CA GLN A 104 -7.47 14.79 2.22
C GLN A 104 -6.19 15.54 1.88
N ILE A 105 -5.03 15.03 2.24
CA ILE A 105 -3.74 15.67 1.95
C ILE A 105 -3.48 15.72 0.43
N TRP A 106 -3.72 14.62 -0.27
CA TRP A 106 -3.36 14.46 -1.68
C TRP A 106 -4.26 15.30 -2.60
N TYR A 107 -5.58 15.17 -2.46
CA TYR A 107 -6.54 15.79 -3.38
C TYR A 107 -7.13 17.09 -2.83
N PHE A 108 -7.58 17.11 -1.58
CA PHE A 108 -8.33 18.25 -1.05
C PHE A 108 -7.43 19.41 -0.58
N ASN A 109 -6.25 19.10 -0.04
CA ASN A 109 -5.25 20.11 0.31
C ASN A 109 -4.36 20.48 -0.90
N GLY A 110 -4.65 19.93 -2.09
CA GLY A 110 -4.00 20.30 -3.34
C GLY A 110 -2.56 19.78 -3.52
N LEU A 111 -2.06 18.87 -2.68
CA LEU A 111 -0.68 18.38 -2.80
C LEU A 111 -0.38 17.78 -4.18
N ALA A 112 -1.35 17.06 -4.77
CA ALA A 112 -1.22 16.47 -6.10
C ALA A 112 -1.12 17.49 -7.25
N HIS A 113 -1.60 18.72 -7.03
CA HIS A 113 -1.63 19.80 -8.01
C HIS A 113 -0.63 20.91 -7.69
N LYS A 114 0.12 20.79 -6.59
CA LYS A 114 1.12 21.77 -6.19
C LYS A 114 2.29 21.72 -7.17
N GLU A 115 2.58 22.84 -7.81
CA GLU A 115 3.84 23.00 -8.55
C GLU A 115 5.00 22.86 -7.57
N THR A 116 5.84 21.86 -7.80
CA THR A 116 6.96 21.52 -6.93
C THR A 116 8.22 21.31 -7.73
N THR A 117 9.35 21.67 -7.13
CA THR A 117 10.68 21.30 -7.61
C THR A 117 11.04 19.88 -7.14
N ALA A 118 12.06 19.26 -7.76
CA ALA A 118 12.57 17.96 -7.33
C ALA A 118 13.04 17.99 -5.86
N PHE A 119 13.66 19.10 -5.45
CA PHE A 119 14.14 19.29 -4.09
C PHE A 119 12.99 19.34 -3.08
N GLU A 120 11.95 20.14 -3.36
CA GLU A 120 10.77 20.25 -2.48
C GLU A 120 10.07 18.88 -2.32
N ARG A 121 9.90 18.12 -3.42
CA ARG A 121 9.27 16.79 -3.32
C ARG A 121 10.08 15.81 -2.46
N VAL A 122 11.40 15.95 -2.42
CA VAL A 122 12.26 15.04 -1.68
C VAL A 122 12.48 15.47 -0.24
N PHE A 123 12.58 16.76 0.06
CA PHE A 123 12.99 17.23 1.38
C PHE A 123 11.94 18.06 2.12
N ASP A 124 10.92 18.60 1.44
CA ASP A 124 9.89 19.35 2.16
C ASP A 124 9.05 18.42 3.01
N LYS A 125 8.73 18.92 4.20
CA LYS A 125 7.79 18.25 5.09
C LYS A 125 6.38 18.37 4.53
N VAL A 126 5.61 17.32 4.73
CA VAL A 126 4.18 17.31 4.42
C VAL A 126 3.38 17.21 5.70
N ASP A 127 2.56 18.24 5.94
CA ASP A 127 1.69 18.28 7.12
C ASP A 127 0.72 17.10 7.13
N GLY A 128 0.62 16.44 8.29
CA GLY A 128 -0.24 15.28 8.48
C GLY A 128 0.35 13.93 8.05
N LEU A 129 1.41 13.90 7.23
CA LEU A 129 2.09 12.65 6.86
C LEU A 129 2.67 11.88 8.06
N PRO A 130 3.32 12.52 9.06
CA PRO A 130 3.84 11.79 10.21
C PRO A 130 2.75 10.97 10.92
N GLY A 131 1.52 11.49 10.97
CA GLY A 131 0.37 10.77 11.51
C GLY A 131 0.00 9.54 10.67
N ILE A 132 0.03 9.64 9.34
CA ILE A 132 -0.21 8.50 8.43
C ILE A 132 0.88 7.44 8.62
N ALA A 133 2.15 7.85 8.61
CA ALA A 133 3.28 6.94 8.74
C ALA A 133 3.30 6.21 10.10
N LYS A 134 2.90 6.88 11.20
CA LYS A 134 2.75 6.25 12.52
C LYS A 134 1.68 5.16 12.54
N ILE A 135 0.53 5.41 11.92
CA ILE A 135 -0.58 4.45 11.86
C ILE A 135 -0.22 3.30 10.94
N ALA A 136 0.41 3.58 9.80
CA ALA A 136 0.96 2.57 8.90
C ALA A 136 1.95 1.70 9.67
N PHE A 137 2.97 2.27 10.30
CA PHE A 137 3.95 1.56 11.12
C PHE A 137 3.30 0.65 12.17
N ALA A 138 2.40 1.16 13.00
CA ALA A 138 1.71 0.37 14.02
C ALA A 138 0.90 -0.79 13.43
N SER A 139 0.15 -0.51 12.35
CA SER A 139 -0.67 -1.53 11.68
C SER A 139 0.16 -2.62 11.01
N GLN A 140 1.29 -2.27 10.38
CA GLN A 140 2.16 -3.24 9.69
C GLN A 140 2.89 -4.15 10.68
N ILE A 141 3.36 -3.61 11.81
CA ILE A 141 3.90 -4.40 12.93
C ILE A 141 2.85 -5.39 13.42
N TRP A 142 1.65 -4.90 13.74
CA TRP A 142 0.57 -5.75 14.22
C TRP A 142 0.23 -6.84 13.20
N LYS A 143 0.08 -6.50 11.91
CA LYS A 143 -0.20 -7.47 10.84
C LYS A 143 0.87 -8.54 10.75
N PHE A 144 2.14 -8.15 10.80
CA PHE A 144 3.26 -9.09 10.75
C PHE A 144 3.16 -10.11 11.87
N PHE A 145 3.01 -9.66 13.12
CA PHE A 145 2.96 -10.54 14.28
C PHE A 145 1.70 -11.42 14.32
N ILE A 146 0.53 -10.86 14.03
CA ILE A 146 -0.72 -11.63 14.01
C ILE A 146 -0.69 -12.65 12.86
N SER A 147 -0.15 -12.30 11.70
CA SER A 147 -0.11 -13.22 10.55
C SER A 147 0.84 -14.41 10.74
N MET A 148 1.84 -14.31 11.62
CA MET A 148 2.65 -15.47 12.00
C MET A 148 1.86 -16.52 12.80
N GLY A 149 0.76 -16.12 13.44
CA GLY A 149 -0.10 -17.02 14.22
C GLY A 149 -1.04 -17.90 13.38
N GLU A 150 -1.15 -17.65 12.07
CA GLU A 150 -2.03 -18.38 11.16
C GLU A 150 -1.27 -18.77 9.89
N PHE A 151 -1.16 -20.07 9.62
CA PHE A 151 -0.37 -20.58 8.49
C PHE A 151 -0.87 -20.08 7.14
N ASP A 152 -2.18 -19.80 7.02
CA ASP A 152 -2.78 -19.26 5.81
C ASP A 152 -2.34 -17.81 5.52
N LEU A 153 -1.81 -17.09 6.51
CA LEU A 153 -1.32 -15.70 6.38
C LEU A 153 0.21 -15.60 6.40
N ALA A 154 0.92 -16.61 6.91
CA ALA A 154 2.37 -16.60 7.11
C ALA A 154 3.20 -16.80 5.84
N TRP A 155 2.69 -16.40 4.66
CA TRP A 155 3.42 -16.51 3.40
C TRP A 155 4.58 -15.52 3.36
N PRO A 156 5.79 -15.94 2.92
CA PRO A 156 6.98 -15.09 2.93
C PRO A 156 6.79 -13.77 2.20
N GLU A 157 6.06 -13.76 1.08
CA GLU A 157 5.78 -12.56 0.30
C GLU A 157 4.91 -11.58 1.07
N PHE A 158 3.90 -12.08 1.78
CA PHE A 158 3.02 -11.26 2.60
C PHE A 158 3.78 -10.69 3.79
N LEU A 159 4.45 -11.54 4.59
CA LEU A 159 5.23 -11.12 5.75
C LEU A 159 6.36 -10.15 5.37
N GLY A 160 7.08 -10.44 4.28
CA GLY A 160 8.12 -9.58 3.73
C GLY A 160 7.58 -8.20 3.35
N SER A 161 6.42 -8.13 2.69
CA SER A 161 5.80 -6.83 2.35
C SER A 161 5.37 -6.03 3.58
N GLN A 162 4.95 -6.67 4.68
CA GLN A 162 4.63 -5.97 5.94
C GLN A 162 5.90 -5.42 6.60
N LEU A 163 6.98 -6.20 6.60
CA LEU A 163 8.28 -5.78 7.15
C LEU A 163 8.86 -4.60 6.34
N LEU A 164 8.86 -4.68 5.02
CA LEU A 164 9.30 -3.58 4.14
C LEU A 164 8.48 -2.31 4.38
N SER A 165 7.15 -2.44 4.48
CA SER A 165 6.26 -1.31 4.77
C SER A 165 6.55 -0.70 6.15
N THR A 166 6.89 -1.53 7.13
CA THR A 166 7.28 -1.10 8.48
C THR A 166 8.57 -0.28 8.44
N VAL A 167 9.60 -0.76 7.73
CA VAL A 167 10.88 -0.06 7.61
C VAL A 167 10.72 1.27 6.87
N LEU A 168 9.99 1.28 5.74
CA LEU A 168 9.71 2.52 5.02
C LEU A 168 8.93 3.52 5.88
N SER A 169 7.95 3.06 6.66
CA SER A 169 7.17 3.94 7.56
C SER A 169 8.08 4.53 8.63
N TYR A 170 8.99 3.72 9.20
CA TYR A 170 9.98 4.17 10.17
C TYR A 170 10.91 5.24 9.61
N TRP A 171 11.49 5.02 8.43
CA TRP A 171 12.36 6.00 7.79
C TRP A 171 11.63 7.28 7.41
N THR A 172 10.39 7.20 6.92
CA THR A 172 9.57 8.37 6.60
C THR A 172 9.31 9.27 7.81
N MET A 173 9.22 8.69 9.01
CA MET A 173 9.08 9.44 10.26
C MET A 173 10.41 9.98 10.79
N SER A 174 11.50 9.23 10.57
CA SER A 174 12.79 9.50 11.20
C SER A 174 13.69 10.40 10.35
N VAL A 175 13.46 10.44 9.04
CA VAL A 175 14.26 11.18 8.06
C VAL A 175 13.31 11.99 7.19
N PRO A 176 13.54 13.30 7.00
CA PRO A 176 12.73 14.14 6.13
C PRO A 176 13.08 13.86 4.66
N TYR A 177 12.72 12.67 4.19
CA TYR A 177 13.02 12.16 2.86
C TYR A 177 11.76 11.62 2.19
N MET A 178 11.47 12.11 0.99
CA MET A 178 10.37 11.70 0.12
C MET A 178 8.96 11.77 0.75
N GLN A 179 8.74 12.73 1.64
CA GLN A 179 7.45 12.87 2.32
C GLN A 179 6.30 13.13 1.33
N TYR A 180 6.55 13.90 0.27
CA TYR A 180 5.61 14.08 -0.83
C TYR A 180 5.11 12.73 -1.37
N TYR A 181 6.03 11.88 -1.82
CA TYR A 181 5.70 10.57 -2.40
C TYR A 181 5.11 9.59 -1.39
N ALA A 182 5.52 9.67 -0.13
CA ALA A 182 5.04 8.80 0.93
C ALA A 182 3.52 8.93 1.16
N VAL A 183 2.91 10.11 0.92
CA VAL A 183 1.45 10.27 1.00
C VAL A 183 0.74 9.37 -0.04
N TYR A 184 1.29 9.30 -1.25
CA TYR A 184 0.75 8.43 -2.30
C TYR A 184 0.92 6.94 -1.94
N TYR A 185 2.14 6.55 -1.55
CA TYR A 185 2.46 5.14 -1.31
C TYR A 185 1.81 4.56 -0.06
N PHE A 186 1.85 5.27 1.07
CA PHE A 186 1.19 4.79 2.30
C PHE A 186 -0.30 5.04 2.32
N GLY A 187 -0.79 5.96 1.49
CA GLY A 187 -2.14 6.47 1.58
C GLY A 187 -3.01 6.15 0.38
N ALA A 188 -2.76 6.81 -0.75
CA ALA A 188 -3.57 6.65 -1.95
C ALA A 188 -3.59 5.19 -2.45
N CYS A 189 -2.46 4.50 -2.37
CA CYS A 189 -2.37 3.08 -2.74
C CYS A 189 -3.15 2.14 -1.80
N GLU A 190 -3.43 2.54 -0.56
CA GLU A 190 -4.22 1.74 0.38
C GLU A 190 -5.72 1.78 0.04
N LEU A 191 -6.17 2.70 -0.82
CA LEU A 191 -7.56 2.75 -1.27
C LEU A 191 -8.00 1.44 -1.94
N THR A 192 -7.06 0.74 -2.59
CA THR A 192 -7.32 -0.56 -3.22
C THR A 192 -7.68 -1.65 -2.20
N ASN A 193 -7.27 -1.49 -0.94
CA ASN A 193 -7.47 -2.50 0.10
C ASN A 193 -8.89 -2.46 0.69
N LEU A 194 -9.62 -1.34 0.54
CA LEU A 194 -11.01 -1.24 1.00
C LEU A 194 -11.96 -2.19 0.27
N PRO A 195 -12.06 -2.17 -1.08
CA PRO A 195 -12.92 -3.12 -1.79
C PRO A 195 -12.42 -4.56 -1.64
N LEU A 196 -11.10 -4.78 -1.55
CA LEU A 196 -10.54 -6.12 -1.32
C LEU A 196 -10.99 -6.70 0.02
N ALA A 197 -10.90 -5.90 1.10
CA ALA A 197 -11.39 -6.30 2.41
C ALA A 197 -12.90 -6.59 2.39
N ALA A 198 -13.69 -5.79 1.66
CA ALA A 198 -15.12 -6.04 1.51
C ALA A 198 -15.42 -7.38 0.79
N ILE A 199 -14.67 -7.72 -0.26
CA ILE A 199 -14.77 -9.02 -0.96
C ILE A 199 -14.45 -10.17 0.01
N ASP A 200 -13.36 -10.04 0.77
CA ASP A 200 -12.94 -11.07 1.72
C ASP A 200 -13.96 -11.25 2.85
N LEU A 201 -14.54 -10.17 3.37
CA LEU A 201 -15.64 -10.24 4.34
C LEU A 201 -16.89 -10.86 3.73
N GLY A 202 -17.23 -10.54 2.47
CA GLY A 202 -18.35 -11.16 1.75
C GLY A 202 -18.21 -12.68 1.60
N ARG A 203 -16.99 -13.20 1.54
CA ARG A 203 -16.70 -14.64 1.55
C ARG A 203 -16.98 -15.26 2.92
N TYR A 204 -16.64 -14.57 4.00
CA TYR A 204 -16.88 -15.07 5.35
C TYR A 204 -18.35 -14.96 5.77
N TYR A 205 -19.12 -13.99 5.28
CA TYR A 205 -20.52 -13.75 5.68
C TYR A 205 -21.52 -14.02 4.55
N PRO A 206 -21.65 -15.27 4.06
CA PRO A 206 -22.44 -15.57 2.88
C PRO A 206 -23.96 -15.45 3.08
N SER A 207 -24.44 -15.38 4.33
CA SER A 207 -25.86 -15.50 4.72
C SER A 207 -26.59 -14.18 4.95
N THR A 208 -25.90 -13.03 4.91
CA THR A 208 -26.49 -11.72 5.28
C THR A 208 -27.00 -10.92 4.08
N ILE A 209 -26.64 -11.32 2.86
CA ILE A 209 -27.02 -10.62 1.62
C ILE A 209 -27.81 -11.62 0.77
N GLY A 210 -29.03 -11.24 0.37
CA GLY A 210 -29.90 -12.06 -0.48
C GLY A 210 -29.16 -12.61 -1.72
N SER A 211 -29.45 -13.85 -2.10
CA SER A 211 -28.66 -14.64 -3.06
C SER A 211 -28.43 -13.96 -4.42
N GLY A 212 -29.40 -13.18 -4.92
CA GLY A 212 -29.27 -12.43 -6.18
C GLY A 212 -28.40 -11.15 -6.05
N MET A 213 -28.62 -10.37 -4.99
CA MET A 213 -27.86 -9.13 -4.73
C MET A 213 -26.39 -9.42 -4.41
N LYS A 214 -26.12 -10.57 -3.76
CA LYS A 214 -24.77 -11.01 -3.40
C LYS A 214 -23.87 -11.18 -4.62
N GLY A 215 -24.38 -11.76 -5.71
CA GLY A 215 -23.60 -11.96 -6.93
C GLY A 215 -23.22 -10.65 -7.61
N VAL A 216 -24.16 -9.71 -7.69
CA VAL A 216 -23.94 -8.38 -8.30
C VAL A 216 -22.96 -7.56 -7.45
N VAL A 217 -23.13 -7.54 -6.13
CA VAL A 217 -22.24 -6.81 -5.22
C VAL A 217 -20.83 -7.40 -5.24
N ASP A 218 -20.68 -8.72 -5.24
CA ASP A 218 -19.37 -9.39 -5.30
C ASP A 218 -18.64 -9.09 -6.63
N ILE A 219 -19.33 -9.18 -7.76
CA ILE A 219 -18.76 -8.82 -9.07
C ILE A 219 -18.40 -7.33 -9.11
N GLY A 220 -19.30 -6.45 -8.64
CA GLY A 220 -19.07 -5.01 -8.60
C GLY A 220 -17.84 -4.64 -7.76
N LEU A 221 -17.70 -5.23 -6.57
CA LEU A 221 -16.53 -5.03 -5.71
C LEU A 221 -15.24 -5.56 -6.34
N LYS A 222 -15.28 -6.72 -7.02
CA LYS A 222 -14.12 -7.27 -7.74
C LYS A 222 -13.68 -6.38 -8.89
N VAL A 223 -14.62 -5.86 -9.67
CA VAL A 223 -14.33 -4.91 -10.76
C VAL A 223 -13.77 -3.61 -10.18
N LEU A 224 -14.38 -3.08 -9.11
CA LEU A 224 -13.89 -1.87 -8.44
C LEU A 224 -12.47 -2.07 -7.89
N PHE A 225 -12.22 -3.20 -7.21
CA PHE A 225 -10.89 -3.57 -6.72
C PHE A 225 -9.88 -3.64 -7.86
N ALA A 226 -10.17 -4.39 -8.93
CA ALA A 226 -9.26 -4.54 -10.05
C ALA A 226 -8.95 -3.20 -10.74
N SER A 227 -9.98 -2.37 -10.96
CA SER A 227 -9.82 -1.03 -11.55
C SER A 227 -8.96 -0.12 -10.68
N LEU A 228 -9.24 -0.06 -9.38
CA LEU A 228 -8.43 0.74 -8.45
C LEU A 228 -7.00 0.20 -8.35
N PHE A 229 -6.82 -1.12 -8.37
CA PHE A 229 -5.50 -1.74 -8.34
C PHE A 229 -4.67 -1.33 -9.57
N VAL A 230 -5.24 -1.42 -10.77
CA VAL A 230 -4.57 -1.00 -12.00
C VAL A 230 -4.26 0.50 -11.96
N TYR A 231 -5.20 1.34 -11.54
CA TYR A 231 -4.98 2.77 -11.51
C TYR A 231 -3.91 3.18 -10.47
N PHE A 232 -4.08 2.79 -9.21
CA PHE A 232 -3.21 3.26 -8.12
C PHE A 232 -1.91 2.45 -7.99
N ARG A 233 -1.98 1.11 -8.07
CA ARG A 233 -0.83 0.23 -7.80
C ARG A 233 -0.05 -0.19 -9.03
N VAL A 234 -0.57 0.03 -10.23
CA VAL A 234 0.16 -0.19 -11.47
C VAL A 234 0.51 1.16 -12.09
N TYR A 235 -0.45 1.85 -12.71
CA TYR A 235 -0.18 3.06 -13.47
C TYR A 235 0.41 4.18 -12.61
N GLY A 236 -0.28 4.59 -11.55
CA GLY A 236 0.18 5.67 -10.68
C GLY A 236 1.41 5.28 -9.86
N TRP A 237 1.55 4.02 -9.45
CA TRP A 237 2.76 3.53 -8.79
C TRP A 237 3.98 3.66 -9.70
N PHE A 238 3.90 3.23 -10.96
CA PHE A 238 5.00 3.35 -11.91
C PHE A 238 5.36 4.81 -12.18
N PHE A 239 4.36 5.68 -12.36
CA PHE A 239 4.60 7.11 -12.58
C PHE A 239 5.31 7.77 -11.39
N MET A 240 4.78 7.58 -10.17
CA MET A 240 5.38 8.12 -8.96
C MET A 240 6.78 7.55 -8.72
N SER A 241 6.97 6.25 -8.96
CA SER A 241 8.28 5.61 -8.78
C SER A 241 9.29 6.17 -9.77
N LYS A 242 8.93 6.33 -11.04
CA LYS A 242 9.79 6.97 -12.04
C LYS A 242 10.22 8.36 -11.57
N GLN A 243 9.27 9.18 -11.12
CA GLN A 243 9.55 10.53 -10.65
C GLN A 243 10.46 10.55 -9.41
N VAL A 244 10.26 9.61 -8.48
CA VAL A 244 11.17 9.36 -7.36
C VAL A 244 12.58 9.07 -7.86
N TYR A 245 12.75 8.11 -8.77
CA TYR A 245 14.07 7.75 -9.29
C TYR A 245 14.76 8.96 -9.93
N GLU A 246 14.03 9.74 -10.73
CA GLU A 246 14.54 10.96 -11.38
C GLU A 246 14.98 12.02 -10.35
N ASP A 247 14.13 12.32 -9.36
CA ASP A 247 14.43 13.31 -8.32
C ASP A 247 15.59 12.84 -7.42
N THR A 248 15.60 11.57 -7.02
CA THR A 248 16.68 10.99 -6.20
C THR A 248 18.01 11.00 -6.96
N MET A 249 18.03 10.65 -8.25
CA MET A 249 19.26 10.67 -9.05
C MET A 249 19.75 12.10 -9.29
N PHE A 250 18.84 13.04 -9.57
CA PHE A 250 19.18 14.47 -9.67
C PHE A 250 19.86 14.98 -8.39
N ILE A 251 19.33 14.53 -7.25
CA ILE A 251 19.85 14.89 -5.93
C ILE A 251 21.17 14.19 -5.64
N LEU A 252 21.37 12.91 -6.00
CA LEU A 252 22.61 12.15 -5.75
C LEU A 252 23.79 12.58 -6.65
N ASP A 253 23.52 13.15 -7.83
CA ASP A 253 24.54 13.74 -8.68
C ASP A 253 25.04 15.04 -8.05
N ALA A 254 26.03 14.92 -7.17
CA ALA A 254 26.56 15.92 -6.24
C ALA A 254 26.99 17.27 -6.86
N LYS A 255 26.91 17.42 -8.19
CA LYS A 255 27.15 18.67 -8.92
C LYS A 255 25.95 19.63 -8.89
N ASN A 256 24.76 19.15 -8.53
CA ASN A 256 23.52 19.95 -8.56
C ASN A 256 23.13 20.54 -7.20
N LEU A 257 23.94 20.31 -6.16
CA LEU A 257 23.68 20.86 -4.84
C LEU A 257 24.42 22.19 -4.64
N PRO A 258 23.77 23.18 -3.99
CA PRO A 258 24.45 24.40 -3.58
C PRO A 258 25.66 24.09 -2.71
N ALA A 259 26.75 24.84 -2.92
CA ALA A 259 27.97 24.69 -2.12
C ALA A 259 27.65 24.83 -0.61
N GLY A 260 28.05 23.84 0.19
CA GLY A 260 27.81 23.79 1.64
C GLY A 260 26.51 23.10 2.08
N PHE A 261 25.71 22.57 1.15
CA PHE A 261 24.53 21.77 1.50
C PHE A 261 24.93 20.35 1.93
N GLU A 262 24.87 20.08 3.23
CA GLU A 262 25.01 18.72 3.76
C GLU A 262 23.65 18.00 3.69
N TYR A 263 23.64 16.79 3.13
CA TYR A 263 22.41 16.04 2.95
C TYR A 263 21.72 15.79 4.29
N PRO A 264 20.43 16.13 4.45
CA PRO A 264 19.69 15.84 5.68
C PRO A 264 19.32 14.35 5.81
N CYS A 265 19.76 13.50 4.87
CA CYS A 265 19.43 12.09 4.77
C CYS A 265 20.70 11.24 4.54
N PRO A 266 20.96 10.21 5.37
CA PRO A 266 22.04 9.26 5.12
C PRO A 266 21.87 8.54 3.78
N ARG A 267 22.97 8.34 3.03
CA ARG A 267 22.93 7.71 1.70
C ARG A 267 22.36 6.30 1.76
N GLU A 268 22.58 5.58 2.85
CA GLU A 268 22.07 4.24 3.09
C GLU A 268 20.54 4.21 3.12
N VAL A 269 19.91 5.26 3.68
CA VAL A 269 18.45 5.40 3.69
C VAL A 269 17.94 5.68 2.29
N VAL A 270 18.61 6.55 1.52
CA VAL A 270 18.27 6.83 0.12
C VAL A 270 18.27 5.55 -0.71
N TYR A 271 19.39 4.81 -0.70
CA TYR A 271 19.51 3.54 -1.44
C TYR A 271 18.50 2.50 -0.93
N GLY A 272 18.30 2.41 0.38
CA GLY A 272 17.33 1.52 0.99
C GLY A 272 15.91 1.77 0.47
N VAL A 273 15.45 3.02 0.47
CA VAL A 273 14.11 3.39 -0.02
C VAL A 273 13.94 3.01 -1.50
N VAL A 274 14.92 3.35 -2.32
CA VAL A 274 14.94 3.06 -3.77
C VAL A 274 14.85 1.55 -4.04
N VAL A 275 15.60 0.75 -3.30
CA VAL A 275 15.56 -0.72 -3.40
C VAL A 275 14.20 -1.26 -2.96
N MET A 276 13.66 -0.82 -1.82
CA MET A 276 12.37 -1.30 -1.33
C MET A 276 11.22 -0.92 -2.27
N LEU A 277 11.24 0.27 -2.87
CA LEU A 277 10.26 0.67 -3.89
C LEU A 277 10.35 -0.22 -5.15
N GLY A 278 11.56 -0.62 -5.54
CA GLY A 278 11.77 -1.63 -6.59
C GLY A 278 11.13 -2.97 -6.23
N MET A 279 11.32 -3.44 -5.00
CA MET A 279 10.70 -4.68 -4.50
C MET A 279 9.17 -4.59 -4.51
N PHE A 280 8.59 -3.47 -4.07
CA PHE A 280 7.14 -3.25 -4.13
C PHE A 280 6.61 -3.19 -5.57
N SER A 281 7.39 -2.63 -6.50
CA SER A 281 7.02 -2.62 -7.92
C SER A 281 6.90 -4.05 -8.47
N LEU A 282 7.84 -4.93 -8.12
CA LEU A 282 7.77 -6.35 -8.47
C LEU A 282 6.56 -7.05 -7.82
N LEU A 283 6.27 -6.75 -6.55
CA LEU A 283 5.08 -7.27 -5.86
C LEU A 283 3.78 -6.83 -6.54
N ASN A 284 3.66 -5.56 -6.93
CA ASN A 284 2.48 -5.05 -7.63
C ASN A 284 2.27 -5.76 -8.98
N VAL A 285 3.34 -6.04 -9.72
CA VAL A 285 3.27 -6.83 -10.96
C VAL A 285 2.84 -8.28 -10.68
N ALA A 286 3.40 -8.90 -9.65
CA ALA A 286 3.03 -10.26 -9.25
C ALA A 286 1.54 -10.36 -8.84
N TRP A 287 1.03 -9.35 -8.12
CA TRP A 287 -0.38 -9.26 -7.74
C TRP A 287 -1.28 -8.96 -8.94
N LEU A 288 -0.87 -8.07 -9.87
CA LEU A 288 -1.60 -7.84 -11.11
C LEU A 288 -1.79 -9.13 -11.90
N TRP A 289 -0.74 -9.95 -12.00
CA TRP A 289 -0.81 -11.25 -12.64
C TRP A 289 -1.82 -12.19 -11.97
N GLN A 290 -1.90 -12.18 -10.64
CA GLN A 290 -2.89 -12.96 -9.89
C GLN A 290 -4.32 -12.47 -10.16
N ILE A 291 -4.54 -11.15 -10.14
CA ILE A 291 -5.84 -10.53 -10.44
C ILE A 291 -6.28 -10.90 -11.87
N ALA A 292 -5.38 -10.80 -12.85
CA ALA A 292 -5.68 -11.17 -14.24
C ALA A 292 -6.04 -12.65 -14.39
N LYS A 293 -5.33 -13.53 -13.67
CA LYS A 293 -5.62 -14.97 -13.67
C LYS A 293 -7.00 -15.26 -13.09
N GLU A 294 -7.37 -14.61 -11.99
CA GLU A 294 -8.69 -14.75 -11.38
C GLU A 294 -9.79 -14.22 -12.30
N ALA A 295 -9.61 -13.03 -12.86
CA ALA A 295 -10.56 -12.44 -13.82
C ALA A 295 -10.81 -13.37 -15.02
N LYS A 296 -9.75 -13.98 -15.59
CA LYS A 296 -9.88 -14.95 -16.68
C LYS A 296 -10.69 -16.18 -16.26
N THR A 297 -10.50 -16.68 -15.03
CA THR A 297 -11.31 -17.80 -14.54
C THR A 297 -12.77 -17.42 -14.30
N THR A 298 -13.07 -16.20 -13.87
CA THR A 298 -14.45 -15.73 -13.68
C THR A 298 -15.17 -15.49 -15.00
N LEU A 299 -14.47 -14.92 -16.01
CA LEU A 299 -15.05 -14.60 -17.32
C LEU A 299 -15.16 -15.80 -18.27
N PHE A 300 -14.18 -16.71 -18.27
CA PHE A 300 -14.11 -17.83 -19.23
C PHE A 300 -14.35 -19.22 -18.59
N GLY A 301 -14.58 -19.28 -17.28
CA GLY A 301 -14.65 -20.53 -16.49
C GLY A 301 -15.97 -21.29 -16.52
N GLY A 302 -16.85 -21.04 -17.50
CA GLY A 302 -18.04 -21.84 -17.76
C GLY A 302 -17.76 -23.20 -18.41
N LYS A 303 -16.73 -23.95 -18.00
CA LYS A 303 -16.56 -25.35 -18.44
C LYS A 303 -17.06 -26.31 -17.37
N LYS A 304 -18.34 -26.69 -17.47
CA LYS A 304 -18.87 -27.95 -16.90
C LYS A 304 -18.01 -29.10 -17.44
N LYS A 305 -17.16 -29.70 -16.61
CA LYS A 305 -16.64 -31.05 -16.88
C LYS A 305 -17.79 -32.03 -16.69
N LYS A 306 -18.40 -32.47 -17.80
CA LYS A 306 -19.29 -33.64 -17.87
C LYS A 306 -18.50 -34.91 -17.50
N GLY A 307 -19.03 -35.68 -16.55
CA GLY A 307 -18.99 -37.15 -16.56
C GLY A 307 -17.78 -37.87 -15.98
N LYS A 308 -17.80 -38.15 -14.67
CA LYS A 308 -17.72 -39.52 -14.14
C LYS A 308 -18.18 -39.53 -12.68
N SER A 309 -19.28 -40.24 -12.44
CA SER A 309 -19.84 -40.51 -11.12
C SER A 309 -18.91 -41.42 -10.31
N SER A 310 -18.44 -40.92 -9.17
CA SER A 310 -18.13 -41.75 -8.00
C SER A 310 -18.19 -40.85 -6.76
N SER A 311 -18.88 -41.35 -5.75
CA SER A 311 -19.22 -40.69 -4.50
C SER A 311 -18.00 -40.24 -3.65
N SER A 312 -18.28 -39.31 -2.74
CA SER A 312 -17.55 -38.93 -1.52
C SER A 312 -16.60 -37.71 -1.55
N ASN A 313 -16.82 -36.86 -0.54
CA ASN A 313 -16.03 -35.74 -0.02
C ASN A 313 -15.97 -34.42 -0.82
N SER A 314 -16.94 -33.55 -0.53
CA SER A 314 -16.88 -32.10 -0.76
C SER A 314 -15.81 -31.43 0.11
N LYS A 315 -14.54 -31.54 -0.32
CA LYS A 315 -13.50 -30.54 -0.02
C LYS A 315 -13.45 -29.56 -1.18
N SER A 316 -14.31 -28.54 -1.19
CA SER A 316 -14.23 -27.45 -2.16
C SER A 316 -13.57 -26.22 -1.54
N SER A 317 -12.37 -25.91 -2.06
CA SER A 317 -11.75 -24.59 -2.19
C SER A 317 -11.68 -23.71 -0.92
N ALA A 318 -10.72 -24.03 -0.06
CA ALA A 318 -10.12 -23.05 0.84
C ALA A 318 -9.04 -22.23 0.09
N GLY A 319 -9.00 -20.92 0.34
CA GLY A 319 -7.86 -20.03 0.07
C GLY A 319 -7.41 -19.93 -1.39
N ARG A 320 -8.05 -19.08 -2.21
CA ARG A 320 -7.48 -18.60 -3.47
C ARG A 320 -7.78 -17.12 -3.68
N GLY A 321 -6.94 -16.32 -3.03
CA GLY A 321 -6.54 -14.95 -3.38
C GLY A 321 -5.00 -14.81 -3.35
N GLN A 322 -4.28 -15.93 -3.45
CA GLN A 322 -2.83 -16.07 -3.33
C GLN A 322 -2.31 -17.07 -4.39
N PRO A 323 -1.03 -16.98 -4.81
CA PRO A 323 -0.49 -17.71 -5.95
C PRO A 323 -0.53 -19.24 -5.77
N PRO A 324 -0.51 -20.02 -6.86
CA PRO A 324 -0.88 -21.43 -6.82
C PRO A 324 0.13 -22.27 -6.04
N ALA A 325 -0.38 -23.08 -5.11
CA ALA A 325 0.36 -24.13 -4.42
C ALA A 325 1.16 -25.01 -5.41
N ARG A 326 2.49 -24.96 -5.28
CA ARG A 326 3.41 -25.92 -5.92
C ARG A 326 3.25 -27.26 -5.20
N LYS A 327 2.94 -28.31 -5.97
CA LYS A 327 2.86 -29.69 -5.44
C LYS A 327 4.24 -30.10 -4.89
N GLY A 328 4.37 -30.13 -3.58
CA GLY A 328 5.47 -30.81 -2.90
C GLY A 328 5.28 -32.32 -3.03
N THR A 329 6.21 -32.96 -3.71
CA THR A 329 6.41 -34.41 -3.80
C THR A 329 6.50 -35.03 -2.41
N ARG A 330 5.53 -35.89 -2.08
CA ARG A 330 5.64 -36.85 -0.97
C ARG A 330 6.74 -37.86 -1.33
N SER A 331 7.91 -37.75 -0.72
CA SER A 331 8.83 -38.89 -0.65
C SER A 331 8.42 -39.76 0.53
N SER A 332 8.01 -40.98 0.19
CA SER A 332 7.76 -42.08 1.10
C SER A 332 9.08 -42.78 1.39
N ALA A 333 9.45 -42.92 2.66
CA ALA A 333 10.30 -44.03 3.09
C ALA A 333 10.07 -44.31 4.58
N ARG A 334 9.05 -45.12 4.85
CA ARG A 334 8.95 -45.94 6.05
C ARG A 334 9.88 -47.14 5.84
N LYS A 335 10.88 -47.33 6.69
CA LYS A 335 11.51 -48.64 6.86
C LYS A 335 11.39 -49.03 8.34
N LYS A 336 10.47 -49.96 8.60
CA LYS A 336 10.45 -50.80 9.81
C LYS A 336 11.53 -51.88 9.64
N THR A 337 12.20 -52.20 10.75
CA THR A 337 12.83 -53.48 11.15
C THR A 337 13.69 -53.13 12.37
N ASN A 338 13.74 -53.85 13.48
CA ASN A 338 12.97 -54.95 14.02
C ASN A 338 13.02 -54.80 15.54
#